data_AF-A0A0K2TTE2-F1
#
_entry.id   AF-A0A0K2TTE2-F1
#
_cell.length_a   1.000
_cell.length_b   1.000
_cell.length_c   1.000
_cell.angle_alpha   90.00
_cell.angle_beta   90.00
_cell.angle_gamma   90.00
#
_symmetry.space_group_name_H-M   'P 1'
#
loop_
_entity.id
_entity.type
_entity.pdbx_description
1 polymer ?
#
loop_
_entity_poly.entity_id
_entity_poly.type
_entity_poly.pdbx_seq_one_letter_code
_entity_poly.pdbx_strand_id
1 'polypeptide(L)'
;MFNERDCKCAPIQIMLSDHMKLSNADISGLLSMPVRTVRSLRKQLDESSDPRDVVDRKKKEEKSTRIVEDVTFINNVRDINDEDTQRSMRAIARNLGVAEWTVRACVKEDLRCKSYRRQTA
;
A
#
# COMPACT_ATOMS: atom_id res chain seq x y z
N MET A 1 -7.19 -7.33 -24.77
CA MET A 1 -7.31 -6.38 -23.64
C MET A 1 -5.94 -5.72 -23.50
N PHE A 2 -5.82 -4.42 -23.79
CA PHE A 2 -4.51 -3.74 -23.77
C PHE A 2 -3.95 -3.73 -22.34
N ASN A 3 -2.66 -4.05 -22.19
CA ASN A 3 -1.99 -4.03 -20.90
C ASN A 3 -1.79 -2.56 -20.47
N GLU A 4 -1.85 -2.27 -19.17
CA GLU A 4 -1.71 -0.90 -18.65
C GLU A 4 -0.38 -0.24 -19.07
N ARG A 5 0.67 -1.06 -19.30
CA ARG A 5 1.94 -0.63 -19.88
C ARG A 5 1.78 -0.08 -21.29
N ASP A 6 1.05 -0.79 -22.15
CA ASP A 6 0.83 -0.39 -23.54
C ASP A 6 0.09 0.96 -23.61
N CYS A 7 -0.84 1.18 -22.68
CA CYS A 7 -1.57 2.45 -22.54
C CYS A 7 -0.68 3.63 -22.11
N LYS A 8 0.46 3.40 -21.45
CA LYS A 8 1.41 4.45 -21.03
C LYS A 8 2.49 4.70 -22.06
N CYS A 9 2.87 3.69 -22.84
CA CYS A 9 3.91 3.82 -23.87
C CYS A 9 3.54 4.83 -24.96
N ALA A 10 2.31 4.77 -25.48
CA ALA A 10 1.85 5.68 -26.54
C ALA A 10 1.95 7.18 -26.18
N PRO A 11 1.41 7.66 -25.03
CA PRO A 11 1.54 9.06 -24.65
C PRO A 11 2.99 9.46 -24.37
N ILE A 12 3.79 8.59 -23.76
CA ILE A 12 5.21 8.89 -23.44
C ILE A 12 6.04 9.03 -24.73
N GLN A 13 5.84 8.14 -25.71
CA GLN A 13 6.50 8.23 -27.02
C GLN A 13 6.16 9.55 -27.72
N ILE A 14 4.88 9.96 -27.70
CA ILE A 14 4.45 11.24 -28.27
C ILE A 14 5.10 12.42 -27.54
N MET A 15 5.22 12.37 -26.21
CA MET A 15 5.86 13.43 -25.41
C MET A 15 7.37 13.54 -25.64
N LEU A 16 8.05 12.44 -25.96
CA LEU A 16 9.49 12.40 -26.25
C LEU A 16 9.83 12.67 -27.71
N SER A 17 8.83 12.65 -28.60
CA SER A 17 9.05 12.89 -30.02
C SER A 17 9.27 14.39 -30.26
N ASP A 18 10.49 14.78 -30.64
CA ASP A 18 10.90 16.19 -30.86
C ASP A 18 10.14 16.90 -32.00
N HIS A 19 9.38 16.16 -32.80
CA HIS A 19 8.77 16.68 -34.02
C HIS A 19 7.55 17.58 -33.78
N MET A 20 6.88 17.50 -32.62
CA MET A 20 5.72 18.32 -32.27
C MET A 20 5.60 18.49 -30.74
N LYS A 21 5.71 19.72 -30.22
CA LYS A 21 5.32 20.01 -28.82
C LYS A 21 3.80 20.02 -28.69
N LEU A 22 3.21 18.84 -28.60
CA LEU A 22 1.76 18.70 -28.40
C LEU A 22 1.35 19.12 -26.98
N SER A 23 0.22 19.80 -26.88
CA SER A 23 -0.37 20.14 -25.60
C SER A 23 -0.96 18.90 -24.94
N ASN A 24 -1.18 18.95 -23.63
CA ASN A 24 -1.82 17.83 -22.91
C ASN A 24 -3.26 17.57 -23.41
N ALA A 25 -3.93 18.58 -23.96
CA ALA A 25 -5.26 18.44 -24.54
C ALA A 25 -5.21 17.69 -25.88
N ASP A 26 -4.21 17.99 -26.72
CA ASP A 26 -4.04 17.32 -28.02
C ASP A 26 -3.71 15.83 -27.83
N ILE A 27 -2.80 15.52 -26.90
CA ILE A 27 -2.43 14.12 -26.56
C ILE A 27 -3.63 13.38 -25.96
N SER A 28 -4.41 14.06 -25.11
CA SER A 28 -5.65 13.52 -24.52
C SER A 28 -6.69 13.18 -25.59
N GLY A 29 -6.90 14.08 -26.55
CA GLY A 29 -7.81 13.86 -27.68
C GLY A 29 -7.34 12.74 -28.62
N LEU A 30 -6.05 12.73 -28.95
CA LEU A 30 -5.46 11.73 -29.87
C LEU A 30 -5.55 10.31 -29.32
N LEU A 31 -5.33 10.14 -28.02
CA LEU A 31 -5.30 8.83 -27.37
C LEU A 31 -6.60 8.47 -26.63
N SER A 32 -7.62 9.34 -26.69
CA SER A 32 -8.87 9.20 -25.93
C SER A 32 -8.61 8.94 -24.42
N MET A 33 -7.61 9.61 -23.86
CA MET A 33 -7.21 9.46 -22.45
C MET A 33 -7.62 10.69 -21.64
N PRO A 34 -7.92 10.57 -20.34
CA PRO A 34 -8.18 11.73 -19.50
C PRO A 34 -6.98 12.68 -19.45
N VAL A 35 -7.21 13.99 -19.61
CA VAL A 35 -6.16 15.04 -19.53
C VAL A 35 -5.35 14.94 -18.23
N ARG A 36 -5.99 14.55 -17.12
CA ARG A 36 -5.34 14.35 -15.81
C ARG A 36 -4.27 13.26 -15.87
N THR A 37 -4.52 12.19 -16.61
CA THR A 37 -3.57 11.07 -16.80
C THR A 37 -2.37 11.54 -17.61
N VAL A 38 -2.61 12.24 -18.72
CA VAL A 38 -1.55 12.83 -19.56
C VAL A 38 -0.69 13.80 -18.75
N ARG A 39 -1.30 14.69 -17.96
CA ARG A 39 -0.57 15.61 -17.08
C ARG A 39 0.28 14.88 -16.04
N SER A 40 -0.26 13.81 -15.44
CA SER A 40 0.47 12.99 -14.47
C SER A 40 1.69 12.32 -15.10
N LEU A 41 1.55 11.76 -16.30
CA LEU A 41 2.64 11.11 -17.02
C LEU A 41 3.72 12.11 -17.41
N ARG A 42 3.34 13.29 -17.89
CA ARG A 42 4.30 14.36 -18.23
C ARG A 42 5.11 14.81 -17.02
N LYS A 43 4.43 15.02 -15.88
CA LYS A 43 5.12 15.35 -14.62
C LYS A 43 6.07 14.23 -14.18
N GLN A 44 5.66 12.97 -14.29
CA GLN A 44 6.53 11.83 -13.96
C GLN A 44 7.74 11.76 -14.89
N LEU A 45 7.55 12.07 -16.17
CA LEU A 45 8.62 12.11 -17.17
C LEU A 45 9.62 13.25 -16.90
N ASP A 46 9.13 14.42 -16.48
CA ASP A 46 9.97 15.55 -16.08
C ASP A 46 10.79 15.24 -14.79
N GLU A 47 10.25 14.42 -13.90
CA GLU A 47 10.89 14.00 -12.65
C GLU A 47 11.82 12.78 -12.80
N SER A 48 11.63 11.95 -13.84
CA SER A 48 12.41 10.75 -14.11
C SER A 48 13.58 11.02 -15.04
N SER A 49 14.73 10.37 -14.81
CA SER A 49 15.84 10.38 -15.78
C SER A 49 15.66 9.36 -16.92
N ASP A 50 14.90 8.27 -16.70
CA ASP A 50 14.59 7.25 -17.71
C ASP A 50 13.07 7.15 -17.93
N PRO A 51 12.56 7.30 -19.17
CA PRO A 51 11.15 7.09 -19.51
C PRO A 51 10.60 5.71 -19.13
N ARG A 52 11.46 4.69 -19.01
CA ARG A 52 11.07 3.35 -18.58
C ARG A 52 10.57 3.33 -17.14
N ASP A 53 11.07 4.21 -16.28
CA ASP A 53 10.63 4.33 -14.88
C ASP A 53 9.18 4.80 -14.77
N VAL A 54 8.67 5.51 -15.78
CA VAL A 54 7.29 6.00 -15.85
C VAL A 54 6.34 4.91 -16.38
N VAL A 55 6.82 4.09 -17.31
CA VAL A 55 6.08 2.94 -17.86
C VAL A 55 5.95 1.84 -16.82
N ASP A 56 7.04 1.55 -16.12
CA ASP A 56 7.06 0.53 -15.10
C ASP A 56 6.35 1.01 -13.84
N ARG A 57 5.42 0.20 -13.37
CA ARG A 57 4.70 0.47 -12.13
C ARG A 57 5.74 0.49 -11.01
N LYS A 58 5.88 1.63 -10.31
CA LYS A 58 6.63 1.69 -9.05
C LYS A 58 6.16 0.52 -8.18
N LYS A 59 7.04 -0.45 -7.94
CA LYS A 59 6.74 -1.56 -7.05
C LYS A 59 6.32 -0.92 -5.73
N LYS A 60 5.06 -1.15 -5.34
CA LYS A 60 4.62 -0.76 -4.01
C LYS A 60 5.57 -1.50 -3.08
N GLU A 61 6.40 -0.77 -2.34
CA GLU A 61 7.22 -1.39 -1.32
C GLU A 61 6.27 -2.25 -0.48
N GLU A 62 6.55 -3.55 -0.46
CA GLU A 62 5.90 -4.45 0.47
C GLU A 62 6.29 -3.91 1.83
N LYS A 63 5.41 -3.10 2.42
CA LYS A 63 5.48 -2.80 3.85
C LYS A 63 5.62 -4.17 4.48
N SER A 64 6.75 -4.41 5.16
CA SER A 64 7.02 -5.67 5.83
C SER A 64 5.75 -6.04 6.58
N THR A 65 5.12 -7.14 6.19
CA THR A 65 3.84 -7.54 6.77
C THR A 65 3.97 -7.80 8.27
N ARG A 66 5.19 -8.00 8.77
CA ARG A 66 5.53 -7.97 10.19
C ARG A 66 5.72 -6.53 10.65
N ILE A 67 4.72 -6.02 11.36
CA ILE A 67 4.80 -4.76 12.11
C ILE A 67 5.39 -5.01 13.52
N VAL A 68 5.33 -6.24 14.02
CA VAL A 68 5.67 -6.56 15.41
C VAL A 68 6.74 -7.65 15.43
N GLU A 69 8.00 -7.26 15.31
CA GLU A 69 9.14 -8.14 15.63
C GLU A 69 9.61 -7.98 17.09
N ASP A 70 8.98 -7.07 17.83
CA ASP A 70 9.33 -6.81 19.22
C ASP A 70 8.75 -7.89 20.14
N VAL A 71 9.64 -8.81 20.54
CA VAL A 71 9.35 -9.89 21.48
C VAL A 71 8.82 -9.34 22.81
N THR A 72 9.26 -8.16 23.24
CA THR A 72 8.78 -7.55 24.49
C THR A 72 7.33 -7.10 24.38
N PHE A 73 6.96 -6.51 23.24
CA PHE A 73 5.57 -6.17 22.95
C PHE A 73 4.68 -7.42 22.88
N ILE A 74 5.14 -8.47 22.19
CA ILE A 74 4.39 -9.73 22.07
C ILE A 74 4.15 -10.35 23.45
N ASN A 75 5.17 -10.38 24.32
CA ASN A 75 5.04 -10.88 25.68
C ASN A 75 4.09 -10.01 26.52
N ASN A 76 4.18 -8.68 26.44
CA ASN A 76 3.26 -7.80 27.16
C ASN A 76 1.80 -7.98 26.73
N VAL A 77 1.53 -8.15 25.42
CA VAL A 77 0.18 -8.45 24.93
C VAL A 77 -0.28 -9.82 25.42
N ARG A 78 0.61 -10.82 25.44
CA ARG A 78 0.33 -12.15 25.95
C ARG A 78 -0.03 -12.13 27.43
N ASP A 79 0.77 -11.49 28.25
CA ASP A 79 0.58 -11.44 29.71
C ASP A 79 -0.75 -10.77 30.05
N ILE A 80 -1.07 -9.64 29.40
CA ILE A 80 -2.35 -8.94 29.60
C ILE A 80 -3.55 -9.82 29.16
N ASN A 81 -3.39 -10.59 28.09
CA ASN A 81 -4.43 -11.47 27.57
C ASN A 81 -4.60 -12.75 28.41
N ASP A 82 -3.51 -13.28 28.97
CA ASP A 82 -3.52 -14.45 29.86
C ASP A 82 -4.07 -14.08 31.26
N GLU A 83 -3.83 -12.84 31.73
CA GLU A 83 -4.44 -12.30 32.97
C GLU A 83 -5.96 -12.19 32.89
N ASP A 84 -6.48 -11.64 31.78
CA ASP A 84 -7.91 -11.46 31.58
C ASP A 84 -8.30 -11.60 30.11
N THR A 85 -8.76 -12.80 29.78
CA THR A 85 -9.24 -13.19 28.44
C THR A 85 -10.47 -12.42 27.97
N GLN A 86 -11.19 -11.73 28.86
CA GLN A 86 -12.36 -10.91 28.51
C GLN A 86 -11.97 -9.46 28.17
N ARG A 87 -10.70 -9.07 28.37
CA ARG A 87 -10.25 -7.72 27.99
C ARG A 87 -10.36 -7.51 26.50
N SER A 88 -11.03 -6.42 26.12
CA SER A 88 -11.08 -5.99 24.73
C SER A 88 -9.68 -5.60 24.23
N MET A 89 -9.38 -5.90 22.96
CA MET A 89 -8.14 -5.48 22.30
C MET A 89 -7.91 -3.97 22.38
N ARG A 90 -8.99 -3.18 22.39
CA ARG A 90 -8.96 -1.73 22.57
C ARG A 90 -8.50 -1.30 23.97
N ALA A 91 -8.80 -2.07 25.00
CA ALA A 91 -8.29 -1.83 26.35
C ALA A 91 -6.79 -2.14 26.43
N ILE A 92 -6.36 -3.27 25.85
CA ILE A 92 -4.95 -3.66 25.78
C ILE A 92 -4.14 -2.60 25.02
N ALA A 93 -4.66 -2.12 23.89
CA ALA A 93 -4.03 -1.07 23.09
C ALA A 93 -3.89 0.25 23.86
N ARG A 94 -4.90 0.62 24.66
CA ARG A 94 -4.81 1.79 25.56
C ARG A 94 -3.75 1.62 26.64
N ASN A 95 -3.63 0.43 27.23
CA ASN A 95 -2.63 0.14 28.26
C ASN A 95 -1.20 0.22 27.69
N LEU A 96 -1.01 -0.25 26.45
CA LEU A 96 0.28 -0.26 25.78
C LEU A 96 0.58 1.03 24.99
N GLY A 97 -0.36 1.98 24.93
CA GLY A 97 -0.18 3.24 24.19
C GLY A 97 -0.09 3.07 22.67
N VAL A 98 -0.62 1.97 22.12
CA VAL A 98 -0.55 1.65 20.69
C VAL A 98 -1.93 1.69 20.02
N ALA A 99 -1.95 1.65 18.69
CA ALA A 99 -3.19 1.49 17.94
C ALA A 99 -3.80 0.09 18.16
N GLU A 100 -5.13 0.02 18.24
CA GLU A 100 -5.87 -1.25 18.39
C GLU A 100 -5.53 -2.26 17.28
N TRP A 101 -5.33 -1.75 16.05
CA TRP A 101 -4.88 -2.54 14.90
C TRP A 101 -3.60 -3.33 15.19
N THR A 102 -2.61 -2.73 15.86
CA THR A 102 -1.31 -3.35 16.15
C THR A 102 -1.46 -4.54 17.11
N VAL A 103 -2.28 -4.37 18.16
CA VAL A 103 -2.61 -5.46 19.10
C VAL A 103 -3.36 -6.57 18.38
N ARG A 104 -4.35 -6.22 17.53
CA ARG A 104 -5.10 -7.21 16.75
C ARG A 104 -4.21 -8.01 15.79
N ALA A 105 -3.23 -7.36 15.14
CA ALA A 105 -2.26 -8.02 14.28
C ALA A 105 -1.39 -9.00 15.10
N CYS A 106 -0.81 -8.54 16.21
CA CYS A 106 0.00 -9.36 17.12
C CYS A 106 -0.75 -10.60 17.64
N VAL A 107 -2.01 -10.43 18.05
CA VAL A 107 -2.86 -11.52 18.55
C VAL A 107 -3.15 -12.56 17.48
N LYS A 108 -3.39 -12.11 16.25
CA LYS A 108 -3.73 -12.97 15.11
C LYS A 108 -2.52 -13.71 14.55
N GLU A 109 -1.41 -13.00 14.39
CA GLU A 109 -0.24 -13.47 13.63
C GLU A 109 0.81 -14.12 14.54
N ASP A 110 1.07 -13.52 15.71
CA ASP A 110 2.18 -13.91 16.59
C ASP A 110 1.74 -14.77 17.78
N LEU A 111 0.63 -14.41 18.44
CA LEU A 111 0.11 -15.17 19.57
C LEU A 111 -0.74 -16.38 19.15
N ARG A 112 -1.12 -16.46 17.86
CA ARG A 112 -1.96 -17.51 17.26
C ARG A 112 -3.02 -17.97 18.26
N CYS A 113 -3.88 -17.07 18.72
CA CYS A 113 -4.89 -17.40 19.73
C CYS A 113 -5.53 -18.73 19.38
N LYS A 114 -5.29 -19.75 20.23
CA LYS A 114 -6.03 -21.01 20.19
C LYS A 114 -7.48 -20.59 20.16
N SER A 115 -8.14 -20.90 19.05
CA SER A 115 -9.53 -20.56 18.80
C SER A 115 -10.31 -20.71 20.10
N TYR A 116 -10.85 -19.61 20.63
CA TYR A 116 -11.92 -19.63 21.62
C TYR A 116 -13.15 -20.27 20.98
N ARG A 117 -13.10 -21.57 20.67
CA ARG A 117 -14.28 -22.40 20.77
C ARG A 117 -14.57 -22.39 22.27
N ARG A 118 -15.50 -21.51 22.65
CA ARG A 118 -16.11 -21.44 23.97
C ARG A 118 -16.36 -22.87 24.43
N GLN A 119 -15.52 -23.37 25.34
CA GLN A 119 -15.87 -24.52 26.16
C GLN A 119 -16.89 -23.97 27.16
N THR A 120 -18.15 -23.92 26.73
CA THR A 120 -19.26 -23.93 27.66
C THR A 120 -19.21 -25.25 28.40
N ALA A 121 -18.93 -25.19 29.70
CA ALA A 121 -19.14 -26.30 30.63
C ALA A 121 -20.63 -26.68 30.69
#